data_AF-A0A0K2T7K8-F1
#
_entry.id   AF-A0A0K2T7K8-F1
#
_cell.length_a   1.000
_cell.length_b   1.000
_cell.length_c   1.000
_cell.angle_alpha   90.00
_cell.angle_beta   90.00
_cell.angle_gamma   90.00
#
_symmetry.space_group_name_H-M   'P 1'
#
loop_
_entity.id
_entity.type
_entity.pdbx_description
1 polymer ?
#
loop_
_entity_poly.entity_id
_entity_poly.type
_entity_poly.pdbx_seq_one_letter_code
_entity_poly.pdbx_strand_id
1 'polypeptide(L)'
;YVEIKSMKLDSEDLRKNYILSQITNHFNLENVQELRDLLYHEKLNEFLDDGNTMVLSANAESADSKIYLDSKPHIDNDGSQVLLFFKMKPTVINEDNLKSEVFTSSMVNSPVSTLYYTLHSVYSPLLLSDSKWSNDFDPKLQPKVGFR
;
A
#
# COMPACT_ATOMS: atom_id res chain seq x y z
N TYR A 1 7.95 21.34 -9.41
CA TYR A 1 8.99 20.71 -8.57
C TYR A 1 8.60 20.96 -7.12
N VAL A 2 7.86 20.03 -6.51
CA VAL A 2 7.59 20.07 -5.08
C VAL A 2 8.79 19.39 -4.43
N GLU A 3 9.57 20.17 -3.71
CA GLU A 3 10.69 19.67 -2.94
C GLU A 3 10.11 18.86 -1.77
N ILE A 4 10.13 17.53 -1.90
CA ILE A 4 9.71 16.62 -0.84
C ILE A 4 10.70 16.82 0.30
N LYS A 5 10.24 17.45 1.36
CA LYS A 5 10.98 17.60 2.61
C LYS A 5 10.95 16.26 3.34
N SER A 6 11.65 15.27 2.78
CA SER A 6 11.81 13.97 3.43
C SER A 6 12.62 14.20 4.70
N MET A 7 11.97 14.13 5.86
CA MET A 7 12.66 13.86 7.11
C MET A 7 13.41 12.54 6.93
N LYS A 8 14.72 12.62 6.67
CA LYS A 8 15.58 11.44 6.60
C LYS A 8 15.70 10.86 8.00
N LEU A 9 14.97 9.78 8.22
CA LEU A 9 15.36 8.80 9.21
C LEU A 9 16.54 8.05 8.58
N ASP A 10 17.77 8.33 9.03
CA ASP A 10 18.96 7.61 8.54
C ASP A 10 18.98 6.20 9.15
N SER A 11 18.12 5.32 8.66
CA SER A 11 18.33 3.88 8.80
C SER A 11 19.39 3.43 7.79
N GLU A 12 20.31 2.56 8.22
CA GLU A 12 21.19 1.83 7.31
C GLU A 12 20.39 0.91 6.36
N ASP A 13 19.13 0.58 6.70
CA ASP A 13 18.26 -0.24 5.87
C ASP A 13 17.43 0.62 4.90
N LEU A 14 17.87 0.69 3.64
CA LEU A 14 17.19 1.44 2.57
C LEU A 14 15.77 0.93 2.29
N ARG A 15 15.48 -0.35 2.59
CA ARG A 15 14.15 -0.95 2.37
C ARG A 15 13.14 -0.33 3.33
N LYS A 16 13.53 -0.14 4.59
CA LYS A 16 12.68 0.50 5.59
C LYS A 16 12.44 1.97 5.25
N ASN A 17 13.50 2.68 4.84
CA ASN A 17 13.39 4.09 4.46
C ASN A 17 12.40 4.29 3.31
N TYR A 18 12.37 3.37 2.33
CA TYR A 18 11.38 3.41 1.26
C TYR A 18 9.95 3.29 1.79
N ILE A 19 9.65 2.27 2.60
CA ILE A 19 8.30 2.04 3.15
C ILE A 19 7.87 3.23 4.03
N LEU A 20 8.74 3.67 4.94
CA LEU A 20 8.46 4.81 5.82
C LEU A 20 8.24 6.09 5.01
N SER A 21 9.01 6.34 3.96
CA SER A 21 8.81 7.54 3.13
C SER A 21 7.41 7.59 2.51
N GLN A 22 6.86 6.44 2.11
CA GLN A 22 5.49 6.36 1.58
C GLN A 22 4.46 6.60 2.68
N ILE A 23 4.66 6.05 3.87
CA ILE A 23 3.80 6.28 5.05
C ILE A 23 3.81 7.76 5.43
N THR A 24 5.00 8.36 5.56
CA THR A 24 5.18 9.78 5.87
C THR A 24 4.45 10.67 4.87
N ASN A 25 4.62 10.40 3.58
CA ASN A 25 3.99 11.19 2.52
C ASN A 25 2.47 10.99 2.49
N HIS A 26 1.97 9.79 2.77
CA HIS A 26 0.54 9.51 2.73
C HIS A 26 -0.21 10.17 3.89
N PHE A 27 0.33 10.07 5.10
CA PHE A 27 -0.31 10.56 6.32
C PHE A 27 0.15 11.95 6.76
N ASN A 28 1.06 12.60 6.01
CA ASN A 28 1.69 13.86 6.37
C ASN A 28 2.32 13.83 7.77
N LEU A 29 3.05 12.75 8.10
CA LEU A 29 3.67 12.60 9.41
C LEU A 29 4.85 13.56 9.58
N GLU A 30 4.82 14.35 10.65
CA GLU A 30 5.91 15.25 11.03
C GLU A 30 6.60 14.83 12.34
N ASN A 31 6.03 13.86 13.07
CA ASN A 31 6.52 13.41 14.36
C ASN A 31 7.72 12.44 14.22
N VAL A 32 8.91 12.93 14.55
CA VAL A 32 10.16 12.14 14.48
C VAL A 32 10.14 10.93 15.40
N GLN A 33 9.54 11.01 16.59
CA GLN A 33 9.51 9.89 17.54
C GLN A 33 8.65 8.75 16.98
N GLU A 34 7.51 9.09 16.40
CA GLU A 34 6.64 8.12 15.77
C GLU A 34 7.31 7.43 14.57
N LEU A 35 8.03 8.20 13.73
CA LEU A 35 8.82 7.61 12.64
C LEU A 35 9.89 6.64 13.15
N ARG A 36 10.53 6.94 14.29
CA ARG A 36 11.49 6.03 14.94
C ARG A 36 10.80 4.76 15.43
N ASP A 37 9.62 4.88 16.05
CA ASP A 37 8.87 3.73 16.53
C ASP A 37 8.46 2.82 15.36
N LEU A 38 8.03 3.40 14.24
CA LEU A 38 7.73 2.66 13.00
C LEU A 38 8.97 1.98 12.39
N LEU A 39 10.14 2.63 12.45
CA LEU A 39 11.39 2.07 11.91
C LEU A 39 11.82 0.77 12.57
N TYR A 40 11.58 0.65 13.87
CA TYR A 40 11.93 -0.52 14.66
C TYR A 40 10.74 -1.47 14.89
N HIS A 41 9.59 -1.19 14.28
CA HIS A 41 8.37 -1.98 14.45
C HIS A 41 8.54 -3.40 13.87
N GLU A 42 8.12 -4.42 14.62
CA GLU A 42 8.30 -5.83 14.24
C GLU A 42 7.61 -6.17 12.93
N LYS A 43 6.41 -5.62 12.68
CA LYS A 43 5.63 -5.86 11.47
C LYS A 43 6.30 -5.37 10.20
N LEU A 44 7.12 -4.33 10.29
CA LEU A 44 7.93 -3.88 9.17
C LEU A 44 9.01 -4.91 8.82
N ASN A 45 9.68 -5.47 9.84
CA ASN A 45 10.67 -6.54 9.62
C ASN A 45 9.99 -7.81 9.11
N GLU A 46 8.84 -8.20 9.68
CA GLU A 46 8.08 -9.37 9.23
C GLU A 46 7.71 -9.26 7.75
N PHE A 47 7.22 -8.09 7.32
CA PHE A 47 6.94 -7.86 5.90
C PHE A 47 8.19 -7.88 5.03
N LEU A 48 9.32 -7.34 5.46
CA LEU A 48 10.53 -7.30 4.65
C LEU A 48 11.24 -8.67 4.58
N ASP A 49 11.32 -9.36 5.72
CA ASP A 49 12.22 -10.50 5.91
C ASP A 49 11.50 -11.86 5.85
N ASP A 50 10.17 -11.93 6.04
CA ASP A 50 9.38 -13.16 5.81
C ASP A 50 8.78 -13.18 4.40
N GLY A 51 9.18 -14.17 3.60
CA GLY A 51 8.63 -14.39 2.26
C GLY A 51 7.13 -14.65 2.22
N ASN A 52 6.54 -15.13 3.32
CA ASN A 52 5.11 -15.46 3.40
C ASN A 52 4.25 -14.30 3.89
N THR A 53 4.85 -13.28 4.52
CA THR A 53 4.14 -12.07 4.93
C THR A 53 3.92 -11.18 3.72
N MET A 54 2.78 -11.39 3.08
CA MET A 54 2.44 -10.77 1.80
C MET A 54 1.95 -9.33 1.91
N VAL A 55 1.51 -8.90 3.09
CA VAL A 55 0.84 -7.61 3.28
C VAL A 55 1.39 -6.91 4.53
N LEU A 56 1.50 -5.59 4.44
CA LEU A 56 1.71 -4.67 5.55
C LEU A 56 0.72 -3.52 5.39
N SER A 57 -0.12 -3.27 6.39
CA SER A 57 -1.01 -2.12 6.45
C SER A 57 -0.48 -1.09 7.43
N ALA A 58 -0.52 0.18 7.04
CA ALA A 58 -0.37 1.33 7.92
C ALA A 58 -1.73 2.02 8.03
N ASN A 59 -2.21 2.19 9.26
CA ASN A 59 -3.52 2.77 9.57
C ASN A 59 -3.32 3.96 10.52
N ALA A 60 -3.97 5.08 10.24
CA ALA A 60 -3.96 6.22 11.15
C ALA A 60 -5.08 6.12 12.18
N GLU A 61 -4.75 6.30 13.45
CA GLU A 61 -5.74 6.46 14.51
C GLU A 61 -6.36 7.86 14.43
N SER A 62 -7.68 7.91 14.32
CA SER A 62 -8.42 9.16 14.12
C SER A 62 -8.29 10.19 15.25
N ALA A 63 -7.85 9.76 16.44
CA ALA A 63 -7.70 10.64 17.60
C ALA A 63 -6.33 11.32 17.70
N ASP A 64 -5.24 10.58 17.44
CA ASP A 64 -3.88 11.00 17.81
C ASP A 64 -2.90 11.09 16.63
N SER A 65 -3.38 10.90 15.38
CA SER A 65 -2.53 10.83 14.18
C SER A 65 -1.46 9.73 14.23
N LYS A 66 -1.58 8.81 15.19
CA LYS A 66 -0.65 7.71 15.38
C LYS A 66 -0.86 6.63 14.34
N ILE A 67 0.22 6.16 13.74
CA ILE A 67 0.19 5.07 12.76
C ILE A 67 0.43 3.73 13.42
N TYR A 68 -0.42 2.76 13.08
CA TYR A 68 -0.25 1.36 13.44
C TYR A 68 0.08 0.51 12.23
N LEU A 69 1.05 -0.38 12.40
CA LEU A 69 1.45 -1.36 11.41
C LEU A 69 0.90 -2.74 11.76
N ASP A 70 0.32 -3.42 10.77
CA ASP A 70 -0.12 -4.82 10.90
C ASP A 70 0.11 -5.59 9.59
N SER A 71 0.29 -6.89 9.70
CA SER A 71 0.24 -7.88 8.62
C SER A 71 -1.18 -8.09 8.04
N LYS A 72 -2.21 -7.68 8.78
CA LYS A 72 -3.62 -7.81 8.39
C LYS A 72 -4.27 -6.43 8.30
N PRO A 73 -4.77 -6.03 7.12
CA PRO A 73 -5.49 -4.78 6.99
C PRO A 73 -6.68 -4.70 7.94
N HIS A 74 -6.82 -3.57 8.62
CA HIS A 74 -7.98 -3.22 9.42
C HIS A 74 -8.51 -1.87 8.95
N ILE A 75 -9.82 -1.71 8.83
CA ILE A 75 -10.44 -0.43 8.51
C ILE A 75 -11.42 -0.14 9.65
N ASP A 76 -11.19 0.97 10.34
CA ASP A 76 -12.12 1.45 11.34
C ASP A 76 -13.35 2.07 10.64
N ASN A 77 -14.52 1.94 11.26
CA ASN A 77 -15.79 2.43 10.70
C ASN A 77 -15.89 3.97 10.62
N ASP A 78 -14.85 4.69 11.01
CA ASP A 78 -14.77 6.14 11.06
C ASP A 78 -14.32 6.78 9.74
N GLY A 79 -14.02 5.97 8.72
CA GLY A 79 -13.50 6.46 7.44
C GLY A 79 -11.99 6.69 7.45
N SER A 80 -11.28 6.08 8.39
CA SER A 80 -9.82 6.01 8.44
C SER A 80 -9.19 5.66 7.10
N GLN A 81 -8.08 6.34 6.80
CA GLN A 81 -7.25 6.07 5.63
C GLN A 81 -6.30 4.93 5.95
N VAL A 82 -6.16 4.00 4.99
CA VAL A 82 -5.27 2.86 5.11
C VAL A 82 -4.30 2.86 3.94
N LEU A 83 -3.01 2.79 4.24
CA LEU A 83 -1.97 2.57 3.26
C LEU A 83 -1.53 1.10 3.32
N LEU A 84 -1.72 0.39 2.23
CA LEU A 84 -1.28 -0.99 2.08
C LEU A 84 0.00 -1.08 1.29
N PHE A 85 0.88 -1.96 1.74
CA PHE A 85 1.97 -2.53 0.99
C PHE A 85 1.68 -4.01 0.79
N PHE A 86 1.84 -4.50 -0.43
CA PHE A 86 1.69 -5.92 -0.72
C PHE A 86 2.73 -6.41 -1.71
N LYS A 87 3.13 -7.68 -1.53
CA LYS A 87 4.07 -8.37 -2.42
C LYS A 87 3.32 -8.97 -3.60
N MET A 88 3.90 -8.93 -4.79
CA MET A 88 3.33 -9.63 -5.95
C MET A 88 3.48 -11.15 -5.87
N LYS A 89 4.50 -11.64 -5.16
CA LYS A 89 4.76 -13.06 -4.94
C LYS A 89 5.43 -13.31 -3.59
N PRO A 90 5.35 -14.52 -3.04
CA PRO A 90 6.07 -14.87 -1.81
C PRO A 90 7.59 -14.75 -2.01
N THR A 91 8.21 -13.74 -1.40
CA THR A 91 9.65 -13.49 -1.47
C THR A 91 10.13 -12.60 -0.33
N VAL A 92 11.37 -12.81 0.10
CA VAL A 92 12.08 -11.86 0.97
C VAL A 92 12.37 -10.60 0.15
N ILE A 93 12.19 -9.43 0.76
CA ILE A 93 12.42 -8.13 0.12
C ILE A 93 13.87 -7.71 0.38
N ASN A 94 14.59 -7.41 -0.69
CA ASN A 94 15.93 -6.83 -0.67
C ASN A 94 15.94 -5.52 -1.47
N GLU A 95 17.07 -4.81 -1.49
CA GLU A 95 17.18 -3.51 -2.16
C GLU A 95 16.92 -3.60 -3.68
N ASP A 96 17.29 -4.72 -4.30
CA ASP A 96 17.15 -4.93 -5.74
C ASP A 96 15.70 -5.19 -6.18
N ASN A 97 14.94 -5.93 -5.36
CA ASN A 97 13.58 -6.35 -5.70
C ASN A 97 12.48 -5.47 -5.10
N LEU A 98 12.80 -4.56 -4.18
CA LEU A 98 11.85 -3.73 -3.45
C LEU A 98 10.87 -3.00 -4.38
N LYS A 99 11.38 -2.32 -5.41
CA LYS A 99 10.56 -1.51 -6.31
C LYS A 99 9.73 -2.33 -7.30
N SER A 100 10.15 -3.56 -7.60
CA SER A 100 9.45 -4.43 -8.56
C SER A 100 8.46 -5.38 -7.89
N GLU A 101 8.67 -5.71 -6.61
CA GLU A 101 7.86 -6.70 -5.89
C GLU A 101 6.92 -6.08 -4.86
N VAL A 102 7.21 -4.89 -4.34
CA VAL A 102 6.33 -4.19 -3.38
C VAL A 102 5.46 -3.17 -4.08
N PHE A 103 4.15 -3.34 -3.94
CA PHE A 103 3.15 -2.44 -4.46
C PHE A 103 2.46 -1.73 -3.32
N THR A 104 2.08 -0.47 -3.56
CA THR A 104 1.41 0.36 -2.57
C THR A 104 0.01 0.70 -3.07
N SER A 105 -1.00 0.57 -2.21
CA SER A 105 -2.37 0.95 -2.49
C SER A 105 -2.98 1.66 -1.29
N SER A 106 -3.69 2.75 -1.52
CA SER A 106 -4.48 3.41 -0.47
C SER A 106 -5.93 2.94 -0.52
N MET A 107 -6.55 2.74 0.64
CA MET A 107 -7.99 2.58 0.78
C MET A 107 -8.58 3.76 1.55
N VAL A 108 -9.72 4.25 1.07
CA VAL A 108 -10.43 5.39 1.67
C VAL A 108 -11.89 5.00 1.90
N ASN A 109 -12.42 5.33 3.07
CA ASN A 109 -13.80 5.06 3.53
C ASN A 109 -14.17 3.57 3.71
N SER A 110 -14.09 2.77 2.65
CA SER A 110 -14.53 1.37 2.65
C SER A 110 -13.75 0.54 1.64
N PRO A 111 -13.40 -0.72 1.96
CA PRO A 111 -12.74 -1.61 1.00
C PRO A 111 -13.68 -1.94 -0.18
N VAL A 112 -15.00 -1.98 0.03
CA VAL A 112 -15.97 -2.21 -1.04
C VAL A 112 -15.99 -1.04 -2.01
N SER A 113 -16.07 0.18 -1.49
CA SER A 113 -16.05 1.39 -2.32
C SER A 113 -14.73 1.53 -3.08
N THR A 114 -13.60 1.33 -2.39
CA THR A 114 -12.27 1.43 -3.03
C THR A 114 -12.15 0.41 -4.15
N LEU A 115 -12.55 -0.84 -3.93
CA LEU A 115 -12.52 -1.87 -4.96
C LEU A 115 -13.43 -1.51 -6.13
N TYR A 116 -14.68 -1.11 -5.86
CA TYR A 116 -15.65 -0.74 -6.88
C TYR A 116 -15.11 0.38 -7.78
N TYR A 117 -14.68 1.50 -7.19
CA TYR A 117 -14.18 2.63 -7.97
C TYR A 117 -12.86 2.31 -8.67
N THR A 118 -11.95 1.57 -8.05
CA THR A 118 -10.68 1.20 -8.72
C THR A 118 -10.95 0.27 -9.90
N LEU A 119 -11.84 -0.72 -9.73
CA LEU A 119 -12.25 -1.61 -10.81
C LEU A 119 -12.87 -0.81 -11.95
N HIS A 120 -13.88 0.02 -11.68
CA HIS A 120 -14.62 0.72 -12.72
C HIS A 120 -13.84 1.86 -13.38
N SER A 121 -13.09 2.64 -12.62
CA SER A 121 -12.43 3.85 -13.12
C SER A 121 -11.02 3.61 -13.66
N VAL A 122 -10.32 2.58 -13.17
CA VAL A 122 -8.94 2.29 -13.58
C VAL A 122 -8.87 1.03 -14.42
N TYR A 123 -9.39 -0.10 -13.91
CA TYR A 123 -9.19 -1.38 -14.57
C TYR A 123 -10.15 -1.64 -15.74
N SER A 124 -11.43 -1.27 -15.66
CA SER A 124 -12.38 -1.48 -16.76
C SER A 124 -11.91 -0.85 -18.08
N PRO A 125 -11.46 0.43 -18.13
CA PRO A 125 -10.96 1.02 -19.37
C PRO A 125 -9.72 0.31 -19.92
N LEU A 126 -8.83 -0.16 -19.04
CA LEU A 126 -7.60 -0.86 -19.45
C LEU A 126 -7.88 -2.27 -19.98
N LEU A 127 -8.85 -2.97 -19.40
CA LEU A 127 -9.21 -4.35 -19.78
C LEU A 127 -10.13 -4.40 -21.01
N LEU A 128 -10.97 -3.37 -21.20
CA LEU A 128 -11.94 -3.30 -22.30
C LEU A 128 -11.43 -2.48 -23.50
N SER A 129 -10.36 -1.71 -23.33
CA SER A 129 -9.67 -1.12 -24.48
C SER A 129 -8.96 -2.20 -25.28
N ASP A 130 -8.92 -2.02 -26.60
CA ASP A 130 -8.40 -2.96 -27.60
C ASP A 130 -6.86 -3.09 -27.50
N SER A 131 -6.41 -3.68 -26.39
CA SER A 131 -5.02 -3.74 -25.94
C SER A 131 -4.59 -5.20 -25.78
N LYS A 132 -3.29 -5.44 -25.59
CA LYS A 132 -2.74 -6.79 -25.38
C LYS A 132 -3.49 -7.58 -24.28
N TRP A 133 -4.01 -6.89 -23.27
CA TRP A 133 -4.67 -7.48 -22.11
C TRP A 133 -6.16 -7.81 -22.31
N SER A 134 -6.81 -7.29 -23.36
CA SER A 134 -8.20 -7.67 -23.67
C SER A 134 -8.32 -9.15 -24.08
N ASN A 135 -7.24 -9.70 -24.63
CA ASN A 135 -7.14 -11.12 -25.03
C ASN A 135 -6.87 -12.07 -23.86
N ASP A 136 -6.19 -11.60 -22.81
CA ASP A 136 -5.88 -12.39 -21.60
C ASP A 136 -7.01 -12.30 -20.56
N PHE A 137 -7.91 -11.32 -20.69
CA PHE A 137 -9.03 -11.11 -19.79
C PHE A 137 -10.22 -12.01 -20.17
N ASP A 138 -10.63 -12.89 -19.26
CA ASP A 138 -11.71 -13.86 -19.49
C ASP A 138 -12.99 -13.15 -19.97
N PRO A 139 -13.50 -13.46 -21.18
CA PRO A 139 -14.75 -12.90 -21.70
C PRO A 139 -15.95 -13.08 -20.75
N LYS A 140 -15.93 -14.08 -19.85
CA LYS A 140 -16.97 -14.31 -18.83
C LYS A 140 -16.91 -13.33 -17.65
N LEU A 141 -15.79 -12.62 -17.46
CA LEU A 141 -15.62 -11.61 -16.43
C LEU A 141 -15.96 -10.21 -16.95
N GLN A 142 -15.97 -9.99 -18.28
CA GLN A 142 -16.36 -8.73 -18.91
C GLN A 142 -17.75 -8.22 -18.49
N PRO A 143 -18.81 -9.06 -18.38
CA PRO A 143 -20.13 -8.62 -17.92
C PRO A 143 -20.21 -8.26 -16.43
N LYS A 144 -19.16 -8.57 -15.64
CA LYS A 144 -19.09 -8.21 -14.21
C LYS A 144 -18.30 -6.93 -13.97
N VAL A 145 -17.45 -6.57 -14.93
CA VAL A 145 -16.64 -5.34 -14.94
C VAL A 145 -17.35 -4.21 -15.70
N GLY A 146 -18.31 -4.57 -16.57
CA GLY A 146 -19.25 -3.67 -17.20
C GLY A 146 -20.70 -4.18 -17.12
N PHE A 147 -21.60 -3.24 -16.78
CA PHE A 147 -23.03 -3.20 -17.11
C PHE A 147 -24.04 -3.77 -16.09
N ARG A 148 -24.63 -2.85 -15.30
CA ARG A 148 -25.78 -2.07 -15.80
C ARG A 148 -25.58 -0.59 -15.49
#